data_AF-A0A199V271-F1
#
_entry.id   AF-A0A199V271-F1
#
_cell.length_a   1.000
_cell.length_b   1.000
_cell.length_c   1.000
_cell.angle_alpha   90.00
_cell.angle_beta   90.00
_cell.angle_gamma   90.00
#
_symmetry.space_group_name_H-M   'P 1'
#
loop_
_entity.id
_entity.type
_entity.pdbx_description
1 polymer ?
#
loop_
_entity_poly.entity_id
_entity_poly.type
_entity_poly.pdbx_seq_one_letter_code
_entity_poly.pdbx_strand_id
1 'polypeptide(L)'
;MLFSVGACMTEQAAGMAVMEIYNMYRAQLSVQNTVVLFEALHVVASHAHKINSDSDLRSKLQELGSMTQMQDPPLLRLENESYQLCLTLLQTIIVDRPLNAANWDVQVENHLVNLCREVLQVYLSAAKPSQLQQKAHWPIPVGSAKRRELAARAPLVVATLQAICGLGDSSLEKNLSHFFPLLAGLISCEHGSSEVQVALSDMLSTDEDAIHDEGLFCAHVVDRSSYLLIWKLGFSQKDAS
;
A
#
# COMPACT_ATOMS: atom_id res chain seq x y z
N MET A 1 27.51 -6.37 -5.35
CA MET A 1 27.50 -5.01 -4.78
C MET A 1 27.60 -3.92 -5.85
N LEU A 2 28.62 -3.86 -6.72
CA LEU A 2 28.55 -3.04 -7.97
C LEU A 2 27.32 -3.40 -8.84
N PHE A 3 26.97 -4.70 -8.89
CA PHE A 3 25.72 -5.20 -9.48
C PHE A 3 24.44 -4.60 -8.87
N SER A 4 24.43 -4.24 -7.59
CA SER A 4 23.22 -3.76 -6.90
C SER A 4 22.94 -2.29 -7.21
N VAL A 5 23.99 -1.47 -7.39
CA VAL A 5 23.86 -0.07 -7.82
C VAL A 5 23.49 0.01 -9.30
N GLY A 6 24.13 -0.83 -10.13
CA GLY A 6 23.74 -1.00 -11.54
C GLY A 6 22.30 -1.48 -11.69
N ALA A 7 21.88 -2.47 -10.89
CA ALA A 7 20.52 -2.99 -10.88
C ALA A 7 19.48 -1.90 -10.53
N CYS A 8 19.75 -1.07 -9.52
CA CYS A 8 18.85 0.03 -9.16
C CYS A 8 18.71 1.06 -10.29
N MET A 9 19.80 1.42 -10.98
CA MET A 9 19.73 2.35 -12.12
C MET A 9 18.98 1.73 -13.30
N THR A 10 19.19 0.43 -13.58
CA THR A 10 18.44 -0.28 -14.62
C THR A 10 16.97 -0.46 -14.27
N GLU A 11 16.64 -0.63 -12.99
CA GLU A 11 15.26 -0.74 -12.50
C GLU A 11 14.53 0.59 -12.56
N GLN A 12 15.21 1.68 -12.20
CA GLN A 12 14.67 3.01 -12.38
C GLN A 12 14.42 3.31 -13.86
N ALA A 13 15.35 2.94 -14.75
CA ALA A 13 15.14 3.06 -16.20
C ALA A 13 14.02 2.15 -16.72
N ALA A 14 13.91 0.92 -16.20
CA ALA A 14 12.85 -0.02 -16.58
C ALA A 14 11.46 0.49 -16.14
N GLY A 15 11.34 1.01 -14.91
CA GLY A 15 10.09 1.60 -14.41
C GLY A 15 9.65 2.79 -15.26
N MET A 16 10.58 3.70 -15.60
CA MET A 16 10.31 4.82 -16.51
C MET A 16 9.88 4.34 -17.90
N ALA A 17 10.57 3.33 -18.46
CA ALA A 17 10.24 2.80 -19.78
C ALA A 17 8.85 2.13 -19.81
N VAL A 18 8.51 1.34 -18.80
CA VAL A 18 7.17 0.73 -18.65
C VAL A 18 6.10 1.82 -18.60
N MET A 19 6.35 2.91 -17.88
CA MET A 19 5.41 4.02 -17.76
C MET A 19 5.26 4.80 -19.07
N GLU A 20 6.36 5.06 -19.79
CA GLU A 20 6.31 5.72 -21.11
C GLU A 20 5.53 4.87 -22.12
N ILE A 21 5.77 3.56 -22.16
CA ILE A 21 5.01 2.62 -22.99
C ILE A 21 3.52 2.68 -22.65
N TYR A 22 3.18 2.64 -21.36
CA TYR A 22 1.79 2.74 -20.94
C TYR A 22 1.16 4.07 -21.37
N ASN A 23 1.81 5.21 -21.11
CA ASN A 23 1.27 6.52 -21.46
C ASN A 23 1.11 6.73 -22.97
N MET A 24 2.05 6.24 -23.78
CA MET A 24 1.99 6.36 -25.23
C MET A 24 0.90 5.48 -25.86
N TYR A 25 0.70 4.29 -25.31
CA TYR A 25 -0.13 3.26 -25.94
C TYR A 25 -1.38 2.90 -25.15
N ARG A 26 -1.72 3.59 -24.05
CA ARG A 26 -2.85 3.28 -23.16
C ARG A 26 -4.13 2.92 -23.92
N ALA A 27 -4.53 3.74 -24.89
CA ALA A 27 -5.76 3.54 -25.66
C ALA A 27 -5.74 2.33 -26.60
N GLN A 28 -4.57 1.75 -26.85
CA GLN A 28 -4.33 0.64 -27.77
C GLN A 28 -3.88 -0.64 -27.05
N LEU A 29 -3.53 -0.55 -25.76
CA LEU A 29 -3.09 -1.69 -24.96
C LEU A 29 -4.28 -2.59 -24.63
N SER A 30 -4.15 -3.87 -24.94
CA SER A 30 -5.09 -4.87 -24.47
C SER A 30 -4.95 -5.05 -22.96
N VAL A 31 -6.00 -5.56 -22.32
CA VAL A 31 -5.99 -5.91 -20.89
C VAL A 31 -4.82 -6.83 -20.55
N GLN A 32 -4.53 -7.83 -21.40
CA GLN A 32 -3.43 -8.77 -21.18
C GLN A 32 -2.07 -8.07 -21.20
N ASN A 33 -1.86 -7.14 -22.13
CA ASN A 33 -0.61 -6.40 -22.20
C ASN A 33 -0.47 -5.46 -20.99
N THR A 34 -1.56 -4.85 -20.53
CA THR A 34 -1.55 -4.03 -19.31
C THR A 34 -1.23 -4.87 -18.07
N VAL A 35 -1.72 -6.12 -17.98
CA VAL A 35 -1.34 -7.05 -16.90
C VAL A 35 0.15 -7.41 -16.97
N VAL A 36 0.71 -7.66 -18.16
CA VAL A 36 2.16 -7.91 -18.31
C VAL A 36 2.99 -6.70 -17.87
N LEU A 37 2.55 -5.47 -18.21
CA LEU A 37 3.21 -4.25 -17.73
C LEU A 37 3.12 -4.12 -16.21
N PHE A 38 1.97 -4.45 -15.62
CA PHE A 38 1.79 -4.52 -14.17
C PHE A 38 2.77 -5.52 -13.53
N GLU A 39 2.86 -6.75 -14.05
CA GLU A 39 3.75 -7.78 -13.49
C GLU A 39 5.22 -7.34 -13.52
N ALA A 40 5.66 -6.76 -14.65
CA ALA A 40 7.01 -6.23 -14.77
C ALA A 40 7.29 -5.10 -13.75
N LEU A 41 6.33 -4.19 -13.58
CA LEU A 41 6.47 -3.07 -12.66
C LEU A 41 6.39 -3.51 -11.19
N HIS A 42 5.60 -4.53 -10.90
CA HIS A 42 5.49 -5.13 -9.57
C HIS A 42 6.79 -5.81 -9.13
N VAL A 43 7.52 -6.44 -10.07
CA VAL A 43 8.87 -6.96 -9.80
C VAL A 43 9.83 -5.83 -9.40
N VAL A 44 9.78 -4.69 -10.09
CA VAL A 44 10.59 -3.50 -9.75
C VAL A 44 10.22 -2.98 -8.35
N ALA A 45 8.93 -2.82 -8.06
CA ALA A 45 8.45 -2.35 -6.76
C ALA A 45 8.88 -3.29 -5.62
N SER A 46 8.68 -4.59 -5.80
CA SER A 46 9.03 -5.64 -4.82
C SER A 46 10.53 -5.70 -4.59
N HIS A 47 11.34 -5.58 -5.65
CA HIS A 47 12.79 -5.61 -5.52
C HIS A 47 13.33 -4.36 -4.83
N ALA A 48 12.83 -3.17 -5.20
CA ALA A 48 13.16 -1.92 -4.52
C ALA A 48 12.81 -2.00 -3.02
N HIS A 49 11.62 -2.50 -2.67
CA HIS A 49 11.21 -2.73 -1.29
C HIS A 49 12.17 -3.66 -0.53
N LYS A 50 12.55 -4.77 -1.16
CA LYS A 50 13.43 -5.77 -0.54
C LYS A 50 14.81 -5.19 -0.23
N ILE A 51 15.38 -4.40 -1.15
CA ILE A 51 16.68 -3.74 -0.91
C ILE A 51 16.53 -2.64 0.16
N ASN A 52 15.45 -1.85 0.08
CA ASN A 52 15.20 -0.75 1.00
C ASN A 52 15.02 -1.23 2.45
N SER A 53 14.42 -2.40 2.63
CA SER A 53 14.12 -2.99 3.94
C SER A 53 15.28 -3.82 4.54
N ASP A 54 16.33 -4.09 3.77
CA ASP A 54 17.52 -4.84 4.23
C ASP A 54 18.57 -3.87 4.80
N SER A 55 18.63 -3.76 6.13
CA SER A 55 19.55 -2.85 6.82
C SER A 55 21.03 -3.15 6.56
N ASP A 56 21.39 -4.42 6.37
CA ASP A 56 22.77 -4.85 6.12
C ASP A 56 23.19 -4.52 4.69
N LEU A 57 22.27 -4.62 3.74
CA LEU A 57 22.50 -4.21 2.37
C LEU A 57 22.55 -2.68 2.25
N ARG A 58 21.67 -1.96 2.96
CA ARG A 58 21.66 -0.49 2.99
C ARG A 58 22.93 0.09 3.60
N SER A 59 23.45 -0.49 4.68
CA SER A 59 24.72 -0.04 5.27
C SER A 59 25.90 -0.23 4.31
N LYS A 60 26.00 -1.40 3.66
CA LYS A 60 27.02 -1.67 2.63
C LYS A 60 26.90 -0.73 1.41
N LEU A 61 25.69 -0.40 0.99
CA LEU A 61 25.46 0.56 -0.10
C LEU A 61 25.92 1.96 0.26
N GLN A 62 25.67 2.41 1.50
CA GLN A 62 26.14 3.70 2.01
C GLN A 62 27.66 3.76 2.11
N GLU A 63 28.30 2.69 2.61
CA GLU A 63 29.76 2.57 2.65
C GLU A 63 30.35 2.68 1.24
N LEU A 64 29.80 1.95 0.27
CA LEU A 64 30.24 2.01 -1.12
C LEU A 64 30.02 3.39 -1.74
N GLY A 65 28.86 4.02 -1.53
CA GLY A 65 28.58 5.37 -2.01
C GLY A 65 29.60 6.39 -1.51
N SER A 66 30.03 6.26 -0.25
CA SER A 66 31.09 7.12 0.32
C SER A 66 32.45 6.91 -0.35
N MET A 67 32.77 5.68 -0.79
CA MET A 67 34.02 5.35 -1.47
C MET A 67 34.01 5.74 -2.96
N THR A 68 32.86 5.63 -3.63
CA THR A 68 32.72 5.86 -5.08
C THR A 68 32.21 7.25 -5.44
N GLN A 69 31.89 8.10 -4.45
CA GLN A 69 31.18 9.38 -4.61
C GLN A 69 29.81 9.25 -5.30
N MET A 70 29.21 8.05 -5.29
CA MET A 70 27.87 7.83 -5.84
C MET A 70 26.81 8.25 -4.82
N GLN A 71 25.74 8.88 -5.31
CA GLN A 71 24.59 9.21 -4.47
C GLN A 71 23.86 7.95 -4.01
N ASP A 72 23.29 8.01 -2.80
CA ASP A 72 22.43 6.93 -2.30
C ASP A 72 21.23 6.77 -3.24
N PRO A 73 20.98 5.58 -3.79
CA PRO A 73 19.86 5.38 -4.70
C PRO A 73 18.53 5.70 -3.99
N PRO A 74 17.59 6.39 -4.65
CA PRO A 74 16.33 6.82 -4.06
C PRO A 74 15.31 5.66 -4.00
N LEU A 75 15.69 4.53 -3.37
CA LEU A 75 14.94 3.27 -3.37
C LEU A 75 13.53 3.41 -2.80
N LEU A 76 13.35 4.16 -1.71
CA LEU A 76 12.03 4.41 -1.13
C LEU A 76 11.10 5.12 -2.12
N ARG A 77 11.64 6.07 -2.90
CA ARG A 77 10.86 6.78 -3.91
C ARG A 77 10.51 5.84 -5.07
N LEU A 78 11.49 5.09 -5.57
CA LEU A 78 11.29 4.11 -6.63
C LEU A 78 10.24 3.06 -6.25
N GLU A 79 10.34 2.52 -5.04
CA GLU A 79 9.36 1.59 -4.45
C GLU A 79 7.95 2.21 -4.47
N ASN A 80 7.79 3.39 -3.87
CA ASN A 80 6.48 4.02 -3.74
C ASN A 80 5.86 4.38 -5.11
N GLU A 81 6.65 4.97 -6.01
CA GLU A 81 6.19 5.33 -7.36
C GLU A 81 5.81 4.07 -8.16
N SER A 82 6.59 2.99 -8.06
CA SER A 82 6.30 1.75 -8.79
C SER A 82 5.03 1.07 -8.29
N TYR A 83 4.81 1.00 -6.97
CA TYR A 83 3.54 0.48 -6.42
C TYR A 83 2.35 1.37 -6.78
N GLN A 84 2.50 2.69 -6.76
CA GLN A 84 1.44 3.63 -7.15
C GLN A 84 1.00 3.41 -8.60
N LEU A 85 1.97 3.20 -9.49
CA LEU A 85 1.71 2.90 -10.89
C LEU A 85 1.07 1.52 -11.06
N CYS A 86 1.49 0.51 -10.30
CA CYS A 86 0.84 -0.80 -10.29
C CYS A 86 -0.65 -0.67 -9.94
N LEU A 87 -1.00 0.10 -8.90
CA LEU A 87 -2.40 0.37 -8.54
C LEU A 87 -3.15 1.05 -9.70
N THR A 88 -2.53 2.07 -10.29
CA THR A 88 -3.11 2.84 -11.40
C THR A 88 -3.42 1.95 -12.62
N LEU A 89 -2.50 1.04 -12.98
CA LEU A 89 -2.68 0.12 -14.11
C LEU A 89 -3.88 -0.80 -13.87
N LEU A 90 -3.97 -1.40 -12.68
CA LEU A 90 -5.05 -2.32 -12.32
C LEU A 90 -6.41 -1.61 -12.24
N GLN A 91 -6.46 -0.44 -11.60
CA GLN A 91 -7.68 0.37 -11.51
C GLN A 91 -8.16 0.83 -12.89
N THR A 92 -7.25 1.19 -13.78
CA THR A 92 -7.62 1.60 -15.14
C THR A 92 -8.32 0.47 -15.89
N ILE A 93 -7.81 -0.76 -15.78
CA ILE A 93 -8.47 -1.93 -16.40
C ILE A 93 -9.90 -2.11 -15.87
N ILE A 94 -10.12 -1.90 -14.56
CA ILE A 94 -11.42 -2.08 -13.92
C ILE A 94 -12.41 -0.98 -14.34
N VAL A 95 -11.95 0.26 -14.49
CA VAL A 95 -12.78 1.41 -14.90
C VAL A 95 -13.11 1.33 -16.40
N ASP A 96 -12.14 1.01 -17.25
CA ASP A 96 -12.29 0.95 -18.72
C ASP A 96 -12.96 -0.37 -19.19
N ARG A 97 -13.74 -1.03 -18.31
CA ARG A 97 -14.30 -2.38 -18.49
C ARG A 97 -15.15 -2.51 -19.77
N PRO A 98 -14.79 -3.39 -20.71
CA PRO A 98 -15.69 -3.79 -21.80
C PRO A 98 -16.72 -4.83 -21.29
N LEU A 99 -18.00 -4.64 -21.62
CA LEU A 99 -19.18 -5.39 -21.14
C LEU A 99 -19.16 -6.92 -21.33
N ASN A 100 -18.13 -7.48 -21.97
CA ASN A 100 -18.06 -8.82 -22.52
C ASN A 100 -16.81 -9.62 -22.06
N ALA A 101 -16.06 -9.17 -21.05
CA ALA A 101 -14.76 -9.74 -20.65
C ALA A 101 -14.72 -10.45 -19.27
N ALA A 102 -15.74 -11.25 -18.94
CA ALA A 102 -15.93 -11.86 -17.61
C ALA A 102 -14.74 -12.68 -17.04
N ASN A 103 -13.85 -13.23 -17.87
CA ASN A 103 -12.74 -14.09 -17.40
C ASN A 103 -11.53 -13.30 -16.85
N TRP A 104 -11.31 -12.07 -17.30
CA TRP A 104 -10.16 -11.25 -16.87
C TRP A 104 -10.46 -10.44 -15.61
N ASP A 105 -11.74 -10.15 -15.37
CA ASP A 105 -12.20 -9.39 -14.20
C ASP A 105 -11.74 -10.03 -12.89
N VAL A 106 -11.87 -11.37 -12.76
CA VAL A 106 -11.47 -12.09 -11.54
C VAL A 106 -9.96 -12.08 -11.33
N GLN A 107 -9.17 -12.22 -12.40
CA GLN A 107 -7.71 -12.22 -12.29
C GLN A 107 -7.20 -10.82 -11.90
N VAL A 108 -7.69 -9.77 -12.57
CA VAL A 108 -7.29 -8.38 -12.32
C VAL A 108 -7.70 -7.96 -10.91
N GLU A 109 -8.90 -8.33 -10.47
CA GLU A 109 -9.35 -8.11 -9.09
C GLU A 109 -8.43 -8.80 -8.07
N ASN A 110 -8.07 -10.07 -8.31
CA ASN A 110 -7.13 -10.78 -7.42
C ASN A 110 -5.77 -10.09 -7.37
N HIS A 111 -5.25 -9.59 -8.49
CA HIS A 111 -4.02 -8.80 -8.50
C HIS A 111 -4.16 -7.52 -7.68
N LEU A 112 -5.28 -6.80 -7.82
CA LEU A 112 -5.55 -5.58 -7.07
C LEU A 112 -5.63 -5.86 -5.57
N VAL A 113 -6.41 -6.87 -5.15
CA VAL A 113 -6.54 -7.27 -3.75
C VAL A 113 -5.17 -7.62 -3.16
N ASN A 114 -4.38 -8.43 -3.86
CA ASN A 114 -3.06 -8.83 -3.39
C ASN A 114 -2.10 -7.65 -3.27
N LEU A 115 -2.11 -6.75 -4.25
CA LEU A 115 -1.30 -5.53 -4.24
C LEU A 115 -1.67 -4.61 -3.08
N CYS A 116 -2.97 -4.38 -2.87
CA CYS A 116 -3.46 -3.58 -1.75
C CYS A 116 -3.03 -4.16 -0.40
N ARG A 117 -3.15 -5.48 -0.23
CA ARG A 117 -2.70 -6.16 0.99
C ARG A 117 -1.19 -6.00 1.20
N GLU A 118 -0.40 -6.20 0.16
CA GLU A 118 1.05 -6.07 0.21
C GLU A 118 1.47 -4.65 0.62
N VAL A 119 0.93 -3.62 -0.03
CA VAL A 119 1.23 -2.22 0.29
C VAL A 119 0.91 -1.90 1.76
N LEU A 120 -0.26 -2.35 2.26
CA LEU A 120 -0.63 -2.16 3.66
C LEU A 120 0.30 -2.90 4.61
N GLN A 121 0.70 -4.14 4.28
CA GLN A 121 1.66 -4.92 5.08
C GLN A 121 3.04 -4.26 5.12
N VAL A 122 3.50 -3.74 3.98
CA VAL A 122 4.75 -3.01 3.82
C VAL A 122 4.75 -1.74 4.70
N TYR A 123 3.67 -0.97 4.69
CA TYR A 123 3.51 0.20 5.56
C TYR A 123 3.51 -0.17 7.05
N LEU A 124 2.73 -1.17 7.45
CA LEU A 124 2.64 -1.60 8.84
C LEU A 124 3.98 -2.14 9.34
N SER A 125 4.73 -2.83 8.49
CA SER A 125 6.07 -3.32 8.82
C SER A 125 7.04 -2.17 9.08
N ALA A 126 6.99 -1.11 8.27
CA ALA A 126 7.76 0.11 8.51
C ALA A 126 7.27 0.87 9.76
N ALA A 127 5.98 0.76 10.13
CA ALA A 127 5.44 1.44 11.31
C ALA A 127 5.82 0.77 12.64
N LYS A 128 6.06 -0.56 12.65
CA LYS A 128 6.36 -1.33 13.87
C LYS A 128 7.55 -0.76 14.66
N PRO A 129 7.42 -0.48 15.97
CA PRO A 129 8.53 0.01 16.80
C PRO A 129 9.69 -1.00 16.77
N SER A 130 10.92 -0.50 16.73
CA SER A 130 12.10 -1.38 16.71
C SER A 130 12.22 -2.14 18.04
N GLN A 131 12.81 -3.33 18.04
CA GLN A 131 12.98 -4.14 19.28
C GLN A 131 13.76 -3.39 20.39
N LEU A 132 14.61 -2.43 20.02
CA LEU A 132 15.30 -1.54 20.97
C LEU A 132 14.34 -0.57 21.67
N GLN A 133 13.28 -0.13 20.99
CA GLN A 133 12.23 0.71 21.58
C GLN A 133 11.29 -0.09 22.50
N GLN A 134 11.08 -1.37 22.24
CA GLN A 134 10.23 -2.23 23.08
C GLN A 134 10.85 -2.56 24.45
N LYS A 135 12.18 -2.52 24.58
CA LYS A 135 12.90 -2.73 25.84
C LYS A 135 13.12 -1.46 26.66
N ALA A 136 12.87 -0.28 26.08
CA ALA A 136 12.97 0.97 26.81
C ALA A 136 11.69 1.20 27.62
N HIS A 137 11.80 1.28 28.93
CA HIS A 137 10.68 1.56 29.84
C HIS A 137 10.12 2.99 29.72
N TRP A 138 10.67 3.80 28.81
CA TRP A 138 10.27 5.17 28.54
C TRP A 138 10.01 5.31 27.03
N PRO A 139 8.94 6.03 26.62
CA PRO A 139 8.61 6.21 25.21
C PRO A 139 9.72 7.02 24.54
N ILE A 140 10.62 6.32 23.82
CA ILE A 140 11.63 6.96 22.99
C ILE A 140 10.91 7.48 21.73
N PRO A 141 10.94 8.80 21.44
CA PRO A 141 10.38 9.32 20.20
C PRO A 141 10.94 8.54 19.01
N VAL A 142 10.07 8.06 18.12
CA VAL A 142 10.53 7.51 16.82
C VAL A 142 11.49 8.49 16.17
N GLY A 143 12.65 7.99 15.76
CA GLY A 143 13.65 8.79 15.07
C GLY A 143 13.03 9.51 13.87
N SER A 144 13.48 10.75 13.61
CA SER A 144 12.99 11.59 12.52
C SER A 144 13.02 10.89 11.15
N ALA A 145 13.97 9.98 10.95
CA ALA A 145 14.07 9.14 9.75
C ALA A 145 12.84 8.24 9.54
N LYS A 146 12.34 7.60 10.60
CA LYS A 146 11.20 6.68 10.52
C LYS A 146 9.89 7.43 10.28
N ARG A 147 9.71 8.59 10.94
CA ARG A 147 8.56 9.47 10.65
C ARG A 147 8.59 9.96 9.20
N ARG A 148 9.77 10.32 8.68
CA ARG A 148 9.93 10.74 7.29
C ARG A 148 9.62 9.60 6.30
N GLU A 149 10.04 8.37 6.61
CA GLU A 149 9.71 7.20 5.80
C GLU A 149 8.19 6.95 5.77
N LEU A 150 7.52 6.96 6.91
CA LEU A 150 6.06 6.78 6.98
C LEU A 150 5.30 7.89 6.28
N ALA A 151 5.77 9.14 6.36
CA ALA A 151 5.21 10.26 5.61
C ALA A 151 5.39 10.07 4.10
N ALA A 152 6.57 9.65 3.65
CA ALA A 152 6.82 9.40 2.24
C ALA A 152 5.97 8.24 1.67
N ARG A 153 5.60 7.25 2.49
CA ARG A 153 4.71 6.14 2.11
C ARG A 153 3.21 6.49 2.19
N ALA A 154 2.85 7.57 2.87
CA ALA A 154 1.45 7.91 3.14
C ALA A 154 0.59 8.06 1.87
N PRO A 155 1.03 8.74 0.79
CA PRO A 155 0.20 8.89 -0.42
C PRO A 155 -0.19 7.56 -1.05
N LEU A 156 0.75 6.60 -1.06
CA LEU A 156 0.51 5.26 -1.59
C LEU A 156 -0.50 4.48 -0.74
N VAL A 157 -0.42 4.59 0.58
CA VAL A 157 -1.40 3.95 1.48
C VAL A 157 -2.78 4.57 1.32
N VAL A 158 -2.88 5.90 1.20
CA VAL A 158 -4.15 6.59 0.95
C VAL A 158 -4.77 6.10 -0.36
N ALA A 159 -3.98 6.06 -1.45
CA ALA A 159 -4.45 5.53 -2.73
C ALA A 159 -4.87 4.05 -2.63
N THR A 160 -4.20 3.27 -1.80
CA THR A 160 -4.55 1.87 -1.53
C THR A 160 -5.88 1.75 -0.80
N LEU A 161 -6.13 2.57 0.23
CA LEU A 161 -7.42 2.59 0.94
C LEU A 161 -8.55 3.00 0.00
N GLN A 162 -8.32 4.00 -0.83
CA GLN A 162 -9.27 4.41 -1.88
C GLN A 162 -9.53 3.28 -2.89
N ALA A 163 -8.49 2.52 -3.29
CA ALA A 163 -8.64 1.38 -4.17
C ALA A 163 -9.49 0.26 -3.56
N ILE A 164 -9.34 0.00 -2.25
CA ILE A 164 -10.16 -0.95 -1.52
C ILE A 164 -11.63 -0.48 -1.46
N CYS A 165 -11.86 0.82 -1.21
CA CYS A 165 -13.21 1.40 -1.23
C CYS A 165 -13.86 1.36 -2.61
N GLY A 166 -13.05 1.38 -3.68
CA GLY A 166 -13.52 1.26 -5.06
C GLY A 166 -13.83 -0.18 -5.51
N LEU A 167 -13.58 -1.19 -4.67
CA LEU A 167 -14.04 -2.55 -4.94
C LEU A 167 -15.56 -2.62 -4.80
N GLY A 168 -16.24 -3.36 -5.69
CA GLY A 168 -17.67 -3.60 -5.53
C GLY A 168 -17.98 -4.43 -4.27
N ASP A 169 -19.16 -4.25 -3.69
CA ASP A 169 -19.53 -4.79 -2.37
C ASP A 169 -19.25 -6.29 -2.23
N SER A 170 -19.68 -7.08 -3.22
CA SER A 170 -19.47 -8.53 -3.21
C SER A 170 -18.00 -8.95 -3.25
N SER A 171 -17.13 -8.12 -3.86
CA SER A 171 -15.69 -8.36 -3.94
C SER A 171 -15.01 -7.93 -2.64
N LEU A 172 -15.45 -6.83 -2.04
CA LEU A 172 -14.96 -6.37 -0.74
C LEU A 172 -15.31 -7.39 0.37
N GLU A 173 -16.56 -7.85 0.43
CA GLU A 173 -17.02 -8.85 1.40
C GLU A 173 -16.19 -10.13 1.37
N LYS A 174 -15.97 -10.68 0.17
CA LYS A 174 -15.17 -11.90 -0.02
C LYS A 174 -13.74 -11.76 0.47
N ASN A 175 -13.18 -10.55 0.40
CA ASN A 175 -11.79 -10.27 0.74
C ASN A 175 -11.64 -9.61 2.11
N LEU A 176 -12.73 -9.35 2.84
CA LEU A 176 -12.71 -8.60 4.09
C LEU A 176 -11.86 -9.28 5.17
N SER A 177 -11.86 -10.61 5.23
CA SER A 177 -11.00 -11.37 6.16
C SER A 177 -9.51 -11.11 5.95
N HIS A 178 -9.11 -10.73 4.74
CA HIS A 178 -7.74 -10.42 4.40
C HIS A 178 -7.36 -8.96 4.69
N PHE A 179 -8.31 -8.03 4.56
CA PHE A 179 -8.09 -6.61 4.82
C PHE A 179 -8.25 -6.24 6.29
N PHE A 180 -9.21 -6.84 6.98
CA PHE A 180 -9.56 -6.47 8.36
C PHE A 180 -8.37 -6.45 9.33
N PRO A 181 -7.47 -7.46 9.36
CA PRO A 181 -6.29 -7.41 10.23
C PRO A 181 -5.34 -6.26 9.89
N LEU A 182 -5.25 -5.87 8.62
CA LEU A 182 -4.39 -4.78 8.16
C LEU A 182 -4.99 -3.42 8.51
N LEU A 183 -6.29 -3.24 8.30
CA LEU A 183 -7.02 -2.04 8.71
C LEU A 183 -6.94 -1.84 10.23
N ALA A 184 -7.19 -2.89 11.02
CA ALA A 184 -7.02 -2.85 12.47
C ALA A 184 -5.59 -2.49 12.90
N GLY A 185 -4.59 -2.99 12.14
CA GLY A 185 -3.20 -2.61 12.30
C GLY A 185 -2.96 -1.12 12.08
N LEU A 186 -3.56 -0.52 11.05
CA LEU A 186 -3.42 0.90 10.75
C LEU A 186 -4.03 1.79 11.84
N ILE A 187 -5.18 1.40 12.40
CA ILE A 187 -5.80 2.15 13.51
C ILE A 187 -4.91 2.07 14.76
N SER A 188 -4.26 0.93 14.97
CA SER A 188 -3.37 0.71 16.13
C SER A 188 -1.99 1.38 15.99
N CYS A 189 -1.69 2.00 14.85
CA CYS A 189 -0.41 2.67 14.61
C CYS A 189 -0.33 4.01 15.37
N GLU A 190 0.31 3.99 16.54
CA GLU A 190 0.62 5.19 17.33
C GLU A 190 1.38 6.28 16.55
N HIS A 191 2.17 5.87 15.55
CA HIS A 191 3.05 6.75 14.77
C HIS A 191 2.67 6.82 13.29
N GLY A 192 1.40 6.53 12.95
CA GLY A 192 0.91 6.64 11.58
C GLY A 192 0.94 8.07 11.04
N SER A 193 0.95 8.22 9.71
CA SER A 193 0.76 9.52 9.06
C SER A 193 -0.67 10.02 9.30
N SER A 194 -0.84 11.32 9.55
CA SER A 194 -2.17 11.94 9.71
C SER A 194 -3.04 11.76 8.47
N GLU A 195 -2.46 11.81 7.28
CA GLU A 195 -3.18 11.59 6.01
C GLU A 195 -3.77 10.18 5.93
N VAL A 196 -3.04 9.17 6.42
CA VAL A 196 -3.51 7.79 6.46
C VAL A 196 -4.65 7.64 7.47
N GLN A 197 -4.56 8.32 8.62
CA GLN A 197 -5.64 8.29 9.61
C GLN A 197 -6.92 8.98 9.12
N VAL A 198 -6.79 10.09 8.40
CA VAL A 198 -7.94 10.76 7.76
C VAL A 198 -8.58 9.85 6.72
N ALA A 199 -7.80 9.30 5.78
CA ALA A 199 -8.34 8.40 4.75
C ALA A 199 -8.98 7.14 5.34
N LEU A 200 -8.44 6.62 6.45
CA LEU A 200 -9.03 5.49 7.16
C LEU A 200 -10.33 5.88 7.87
N SER A 201 -10.39 7.07 8.47
CA SER A 201 -11.62 7.60 9.06
C SER A 201 -12.69 7.77 8.00
N ASP A 202 -12.35 8.36 6.85
CA ASP A 202 -13.26 8.55 5.73
C ASP A 202 -13.80 7.20 5.24
N MET A 203 -12.92 6.23 5.00
CA MET A 203 -13.30 4.86 4.62
C MET A 203 -14.27 4.20 5.60
N LEU A 204 -14.16 4.49 6.90
CA LEU A 204 -15.03 3.94 7.94
C LEU A 204 -16.32 4.75 8.15
N SER A 205 -16.38 5.99 7.64
CA SER A 205 -17.47 6.94 7.91
C SER A 205 -18.39 7.19 6.71
N THR A 206 -18.17 6.54 5.57
CA THR A 206 -18.95 6.71 4.32
C THR A 206 -20.39 6.14 4.39
N ASP A 207 -21.16 6.55 5.40
CA ASP A 207 -22.50 6.02 5.72
C ASP A 207 -23.62 7.09 5.81
N GLU A 208 -23.42 8.35 5.39
CA GLU A 208 -24.46 9.40 5.62
C GLU A 208 -25.16 9.99 4.37
N ASP A 209 -24.66 9.82 3.14
CA ASP A 209 -25.26 10.47 1.94
C ASP A 209 -25.94 9.51 0.94
N ALA A 210 -25.95 8.20 1.18
CA ALA A 210 -26.50 7.19 0.26
C ALA A 210 -27.92 6.70 0.62
N ILE A 211 -28.75 7.56 1.23
CA ILE A 211 -30.18 7.27 1.47
C ILE A 211 -31.01 8.05 0.46
N HIS A 212 -30.93 7.69 -0.82
CA HIS A 212 -32.03 7.84 -1.78
C HIS A 212 -31.67 7.06 -3.05
N ASP A 213 -32.47 6.02 -3.33
CA ASP A 213 -32.41 5.07 -4.45
C ASP A 213 -31.32 3.98 -4.42
N GLU A 214 -31.79 2.80 -3.96
CA GLU A 214 -31.38 1.44 -4.37
C GLU A 214 -29.88 1.07 -4.25
N GLY A 215 -29.51 0.41 -3.15
CA GLY A 215 -28.32 -0.46 -3.14
C GLY A 215 -27.57 -0.57 -1.82
N LEU A 216 -28.19 -1.23 -0.85
CA LEU A 216 -27.70 -1.68 0.46
C LEU A 216 -26.29 -2.34 0.44
N PHE A 217 -25.19 -1.60 0.74
CA PHE A 217 -24.06 -2.04 1.61
C PHE A 217 -22.76 -1.20 1.51
N CYS A 218 -22.54 -0.31 2.49
CA CYS A 218 -21.26 -0.29 3.23
C CYS A 218 -21.43 -0.83 4.66
N ALA A 219 -22.63 -1.34 4.96
CA ALA A 219 -23.02 -1.88 6.25
C ALA A 219 -22.24 -3.15 6.63
N HIS A 220 -21.50 -3.86 5.77
CA HIS A 220 -20.76 -5.04 6.26
C HIS A 220 -19.41 -4.75 6.93
N VAL A 221 -18.85 -3.55 6.75
CA VAL A 221 -17.70 -3.12 7.56
C VAL A 221 -18.17 -2.57 8.92
N VAL A 222 -19.41 -2.06 8.99
CA VAL A 222 -19.94 -1.29 10.14
C VAL A 222 -21.10 -1.95 10.92
N ASP A 223 -21.85 -2.91 10.36
CA ASP A 223 -22.94 -3.69 11.02
C ASP A 223 -22.41 -4.74 12.02
N ARG A 224 -21.18 -4.49 12.48
CA ARG A 224 -20.70 -4.96 13.74
C ARG A 224 -20.88 -3.87 14.79
N SER A 225 -22.09 -3.34 14.97
CA SER A 225 -22.43 -2.65 16.23
C SER A 225 -22.04 -3.51 17.45
N SER A 226 -22.09 -4.84 17.33
CA SER A 226 -21.56 -5.77 18.34
C SER A 226 -20.03 -5.77 18.47
N TYR A 227 -19.25 -5.62 17.39
CA TYR A 227 -17.79 -5.63 17.50
C TYR A 227 -17.20 -4.25 17.74
N LEU A 228 -17.86 -3.17 17.31
CA LEU A 228 -17.57 -1.79 17.71
C LEU A 228 -17.91 -1.59 19.20
N LEU A 229 -18.97 -2.24 19.72
CA LEU A 229 -19.25 -2.31 21.16
C LEU A 229 -18.23 -3.16 21.91
N ILE A 230 -17.83 -4.34 21.38
CA ILE A 230 -16.71 -5.11 21.96
C ILE A 230 -15.40 -4.29 21.88
N TRP A 231 -15.20 -3.50 20.83
CA TRP A 231 -14.06 -2.59 20.66
C TRP A 231 -14.06 -1.45 21.68
N LYS A 232 -15.19 -0.76 21.86
CA LYS A 232 -15.37 0.31 22.85
C LYS A 232 -15.26 -0.20 24.29
N LEU A 233 -15.82 -1.38 24.58
CA LEU A 233 -15.77 -1.99 25.91
C LEU A 233 -14.38 -2.54 26.26
N GLY A 234 -13.63 -3.06 25.28
CA GLY A 234 -12.26 -3.54 25.47
C GLY A 234 -11.24 -2.42 25.72
N PHE A 235 -11.47 -1.21 25.19
CA PHE A 235 -10.64 -0.04 25.45
C PHE A 235 -10.94 0.57 26.83
N SER A 236 -12.22 0.65 27.22
CA SER A 236 -12.63 1.24 28.50
C SER A 236 -12.19 0.46 29.75
N GLN A 237 -11.77 -0.81 29.63
CA GLN A 237 -11.24 -1.59 30.75
C GLN A 237 -9.72 -1.50 30.93
N LYS A 238 -8.97 -0.94 29.98
CA LYS A 238 -7.51 -0.79 30.09
C LYS A 238 -7.06 0.54 30.69
N ASP A 239 -7.96 1.51 30.79
CA ASP A 239 -7.72 2.80 31.47
C ASP A 239 -8.34 2.85 32.88
N ALA A 240 -8.76 1.71 33.40
CA ALA A 240 -9.31 1.56 34.75
C ALA A 240 -8.78 0.29 35.43
N SER A 241 -7.45 0.16 35.55
CA SER A 241 -6.83 -0.58 36.67
C SER A 241 -5.38 -0.19 36.88
#